data_AF-A0A7W0NXQ0-F1
#
_entry.id   AF-A0A7W0NXQ0-F1
#
_cell.length_a   1.000
_cell.length_b   1.000
_cell.length_c   1.000
_cell.angle_alpha   90.00
_cell.angle_beta   90.00
_cell.angle_gamma   90.00
#
_symmetry.space_group_name_H-M   'P 1'
#
loop_
_entity.id
_entity.type
_entity.pdbx_description
1 polymer ?
#
loop_
_entity_poly.entity_id
_entity_poly.type
_entity_poly.pdbx_seq_one_letter_code
_entity_poly.pdbx_strand_id
1 'polypeptide(L)'
;MSSLYTPNQLVAYNLARIRKQRALTQEQTVELLAPFLGVRWSVASLSAAERSVDGKRVKEFNADELIAFSRAFDVPLAFWFTPPPAAEDARLATPDTVDKGLPFDTLVDIVFGRTDNRHTLEQALLAGSSHPDPGPVTGRLDADTAIQLRRRLHGAFGDLGQARQVLERVASMLEQLDNPDQNLSASAGTDDKQPEPTDTGQHHKLKRSKT
;
A
#
# COMPACT_ATOMS: atom_id res chain seq x y z
N MET A 1 -4.85 -21.61 12.33
CA MET A 1 -6.30 -21.31 12.21
C MET A 1 -6.42 -19.87 11.76
N SER A 2 -7.10 -19.62 10.65
CA SER A 2 -7.39 -18.26 10.16
C SER A 2 -8.23 -17.50 11.21
N SER A 3 -7.81 -16.30 11.59
CA SER A 3 -8.59 -15.44 12.49
C SER A 3 -9.74 -14.79 11.71
N LEU A 4 -10.97 -15.01 12.15
CA LEU A 4 -12.16 -14.41 11.57
C LEU A 4 -12.55 -13.14 12.34
N TYR A 5 -12.68 -12.03 11.62
CA TYR A 5 -13.09 -10.74 12.16
C TYR A 5 -14.41 -10.30 11.54
N THR A 6 -15.43 -10.03 12.35
CA THR A 6 -16.55 -9.22 11.88
C THR A 6 -16.08 -7.78 11.57
N PRO A 7 -16.80 -7.01 10.73
CA PRO A 7 -16.49 -5.60 10.52
C PRO A 7 -16.38 -4.81 11.83
N ASN A 8 -17.25 -5.08 12.80
CA ASN A 8 -17.21 -4.43 14.11
C ASN A 8 -15.95 -4.79 14.91
N GLN A 9 -15.51 -6.05 14.89
CA GLN A 9 -14.24 -6.45 15.51
C GLN A 9 -13.04 -5.79 14.84
N LEU A 10 -13.09 -5.57 13.52
CA LEU A 10 -12.05 -4.86 12.80
C LEU A 10 -11.98 -3.38 13.19
N VAL A 11 -13.12 -2.72 13.35
CA VAL A 11 -13.20 -1.35 13.87
C VAL A 11 -12.61 -1.27 15.28
N ALA A 12 -13.00 -2.20 16.17
CA ALA A 12 -12.46 -2.29 17.53
C ALA A 12 -10.93 -2.49 17.54
N TYR A 13 -10.44 -3.35 16.65
CA TYR A 13 -9.00 -3.60 16.48
C TYR A 13 -8.28 -2.31 16.07
N ASN A 14 -8.80 -1.62 15.07
CA ASN A 14 -8.20 -0.38 14.55
C ASN A 14 -8.27 0.78 15.55
N LEU A 15 -9.32 0.86 16.38
CA LEU A 15 -9.42 1.79 17.51
C LEU A 15 -8.31 1.55 18.54
N ALA A 16 -8.15 0.30 18.98
CA ALA A 16 -7.08 -0.06 19.89
C ALA A 16 -5.69 0.18 19.28
N ARG A 17 -5.53 -0.12 17.99
CA ARG A 17 -4.27 0.05 17.25
C ARG A 17 -3.86 1.52 17.19
N ILE A 18 -4.74 2.40 16.71
CA ILE A 18 -4.38 3.81 16.54
C ILE A 18 -4.15 4.52 17.87
N ARG A 19 -4.92 4.17 18.91
CA ARG A 19 -4.68 4.66 20.27
C ARG A 19 -3.27 4.32 20.74
N LYS A 20 -2.88 3.04 20.62
CA LYS A 20 -1.55 2.56 21.02
C LYS A 20 -0.44 3.19 20.19
N GLN A 21 -0.63 3.34 18.87
CA GLN A 21 0.32 4.01 17.98
C GLN A 21 0.57 5.46 18.37
N ARG A 22 -0.44 6.15 18.92
CA ARG A 22 -0.34 7.53 19.40
C ARG A 22 0.04 7.63 20.88
N ALA A 23 0.36 6.51 21.54
CA ALA A 23 0.67 6.44 22.96
C ALA A 23 -0.38 7.09 23.88
N LEU A 24 -1.65 7.07 23.48
CA LEU A 24 -2.73 7.67 24.26
C LEU A 24 -3.23 6.70 25.34
N THR A 25 -3.50 7.23 26.53
CA THR A 25 -4.24 6.49 27.56
C THR A 25 -5.72 6.39 27.20
N GLN A 26 -6.47 5.53 27.90
CA GLN A 26 -7.91 5.41 27.67
C GLN A 26 -8.65 6.69 28.09
N GLU A 27 -8.22 7.35 29.15
CA GLU A 27 -8.75 8.63 29.61
C GLU A 27 -8.55 9.70 28.55
N GLN A 28 -7.32 9.85 28.05
CA GLN A 28 -7.02 10.81 26.98
C GLN A 28 -7.83 10.54 25.71
N THR A 29 -8.06 9.27 25.38
CA THR A 29 -8.85 8.87 24.22
C THR A 29 -10.32 9.22 24.38
N VAL A 30 -10.88 9.01 25.57
CA VAL A 30 -12.24 9.43 25.90
C VAL A 30 -12.38 10.95 25.79
N GLU A 31 -11.41 11.72 26.29
CA GLU A 31 -11.40 13.18 26.13
C GLU A 31 -11.31 13.60 24.67
N LEU A 32 -10.46 12.95 23.89
CA LEU A 32 -10.28 13.22 22.46
C LEU A 32 -11.58 12.96 21.67
N LEU A 33 -12.32 11.92 22.04
CA LEU A 33 -13.57 11.53 21.39
C LEU A 33 -14.77 12.38 21.81
N ALA A 34 -14.76 12.90 23.04
CA ALA A 34 -15.92 13.56 23.65
C ALA A 34 -16.55 14.69 22.80
N PRO A 35 -15.79 15.56 22.09
CA PRO A 35 -16.38 16.63 21.29
C PRO A 35 -17.14 16.15 20.05
N PHE A 36 -16.88 14.93 19.58
CA PHE A 36 -17.42 14.40 18.33
C PHE A 36 -18.51 13.35 18.53
N LEU A 37 -18.66 12.84 19.75
CA LEU A 37 -19.68 11.86 20.10
C LEU A 37 -20.91 12.57 20.68
N GLY A 38 -22.11 12.10 20.31
CA GLY A 38 -23.36 12.61 20.90
C GLY A 38 -23.52 12.29 22.38
N VAL A 39 -22.81 11.27 22.88
CA VAL A 39 -22.71 10.91 24.30
C VAL A 39 -21.27 10.65 24.65
N ARG A 40 -20.79 11.28 25.71
CA ARG A 40 -19.44 11.05 26.22
C ARG A 40 -19.29 9.61 26.70
N TRP A 41 -18.33 8.90 26.12
CA TRP A 41 -17.99 7.55 26.55
C TRP A 41 -17.31 7.54 27.91
N SER A 42 -17.45 6.43 28.63
CA SER A 42 -16.63 6.15 29.81
C SER A 42 -15.35 5.40 29.43
N VAL A 43 -14.33 5.43 30.29
CA VAL A 43 -13.13 4.60 30.14
C VAL A 43 -13.49 3.10 30.07
N ALA A 44 -14.49 2.67 30.85
CA ALA A 44 -15.00 1.31 30.80
C ALA A 44 -15.66 0.97 29.44
N SER A 45 -16.40 1.92 28.85
CA SER A 45 -16.99 1.77 27.51
C SER A 45 -15.91 1.61 26.45
N LEU A 46 -14.86 2.45 26.49
CA LEU A 46 -13.72 2.33 25.60
C LEU A 46 -12.99 0.99 25.78
N SER A 47 -12.72 0.59 27.02
CA SER A 47 -12.09 -0.70 27.32
C SER A 47 -12.91 -1.90 26.83
N ALA A 48 -14.24 -1.84 26.94
CA ALA A 48 -15.13 -2.87 26.41
C ALA A 48 -15.11 -2.90 24.86
N ALA A 49 -15.08 -1.73 24.21
CA ALA A 49 -14.95 -1.62 22.77
C ALA A 49 -13.63 -2.25 22.29
N GLU A 50 -12.49 -1.88 22.90
CA GLU A 50 -11.17 -2.43 22.52
C GLU A 50 -11.06 -3.94 22.73
N ARG A 51 -11.69 -4.49 23.76
CA ARG A 51 -11.71 -5.93 24.03
C ARG A 51 -12.71 -6.72 23.18
N SER A 52 -13.58 -6.04 22.44
CA SER A 52 -14.57 -6.70 21.58
C SER A 52 -13.93 -7.49 20.44
N VAL A 53 -12.66 -7.22 20.12
CA VAL A 53 -11.86 -7.93 19.11
C VAL A 53 -11.87 -9.44 19.36
N ASP A 54 -11.60 -9.86 20.60
CA ASP A 54 -11.49 -11.28 20.99
C ASP A 54 -12.70 -11.78 21.81
N GLY A 55 -13.69 -10.91 22.03
CA GLY A 55 -14.82 -11.17 22.93
C GLY A 55 -15.97 -11.93 22.26
N LYS A 56 -16.69 -12.74 23.05
CA LYS A 56 -17.96 -13.35 22.63
C LYS A 56 -19.06 -12.32 22.34
N ARG A 57 -19.01 -11.17 23.01
CA ARG A 57 -19.93 -10.05 22.80
C ARG A 57 -19.18 -8.96 22.06
N VAL A 58 -19.54 -8.76 20.80
CA VAL A 58 -18.95 -7.75 19.92
C VAL A 58 -19.69 -6.43 20.12
N LYS A 59 -18.97 -5.34 20.43
CA LYS A 59 -19.52 -3.98 20.38
C LYS A 59 -19.84 -3.63 18.93
N GLU A 60 -21.07 -3.22 18.68
CA GLU A 60 -21.47 -2.66 17.39
C GLU A 60 -21.09 -1.18 17.31
N PHE A 61 -20.57 -0.74 16.16
CA PHE A 61 -20.28 0.66 15.90
C PHE A 61 -21.23 1.23 14.85
N ASN A 62 -21.83 2.37 15.14
CA ASN A 62 -22.72 3.05 14.20
C ASN A 62 -21.94 4.04 13.31
N ALA A 63 -22.61 4.59 12.29
CA ALA A 63 -21.98 5.52 11.35
C ALA A 63 -21.44 6.79 12.04
N ASP A 64 -22.19 7.32 13.02
CA ASP A 64 -21.79 8.51 13.77
C ASP A 64 -20.50 8.27 14.56
N GLU A 65 -20.36 7.10 15.19
CA GLU A 65 -19.16 6.68 15.92
C GLU A 65 -17.97 6.57 14.96
N LEU A 66 -18.12 5.99 13.77
CA LEU A 66 -17.04 5.90 12.78
C LEU A 66 -16.58 7.27 12.27
N ILE A 67 -17.51 8.20 12.05
CA ILE A 67 -17.20 9.58 11.67
C ILE A 67 -16.51 10.30 12.84
N ALA A 68 -17.02 10.14 14.06
CA ALA A 68 -16.42 10.73 15.25
C ALA A 68 -14.98 10.24 15.45
N PHE A 69 -14.72 8.94 15.26
CA PHE A 69 -13.37 8.39 15.34
C PHE A 69 -12.46 8.99 14.27
N SER A 70 -12.94 9.07 13.03
CA SER A 70 -12.18 9.65 11.91
C SER A 70 -11.79 11.10 12.18
N ARG A 71 -12.69 11.89 12.77
CA ARG A 71 -12.44 13.29 13.15
C ARG A 71 -11.50 13.41 14.35
N ALA A 72 -11.73 12.62 15.39
CA ALA A 72 -10.94 12.63 16.62
C ALA A 72 -9.48 12.21 16.37
N PHE A 73 -9.29 11.19 15.55
CA PHE A 73 -7.98 10.68 15.21
C PHE A 73 -7.42 11.27 13.92
N ASP A 74 -8.10 12.17 13.23
CA ASP A 74 -7.62 12.75 11.95
C ASP A 74 -7.12 11.66 10.98
N VAL A 75 -7.98 10.68 10.71
CA VAL A 75 -7.70 9.59 9.75
C VAL A 75 -8.88 9.42 8.78
N PRO A 76 -8.64 8.93 7.56
CA PRO A 76 -9.73 8.62 6.63
C PRO A 76 -10.68 7.56 7.20
N LEU A 77 -11.97 7.63 6.87
CA LEU A 77 -12.97 6.63 7.27
C LEU A 77 -12.56 5.20 6.87
N ALA A 78 -11.88 5.06 5.72
CA ALA A 78 -11.34 3.80 5.25
C ALA A 78 -10.35 3.14 6.24
N PHE A 79 -9.69 3.92 7.10
CA PHE A 79 -8.74 3.41 8.10
C PHE A 79 -9.38 2.35 9.03
N TRP A 80 -10.64 2.54 9.42
CA TRP A 80 -11.34 1.65 10.35
C TRP A 80 -11.59 0.25 9.77
N PHE A 81 -11.46 0.12 8.45
CA PHE A 81 -11.61 -1.13 7.70
C PHE A 81 -10.28 -1.68 7.17
N THR A 82 -9.15 -1.19 7.68
CA THR A 82 -7.84 -1.73 7.29
C THR A 82 -7.54 -3.05 8.00
N PRO A 83 -6.92 -4.02 7.31
CA PRO A 83 -6.62 -5.32 7.91
C PRO A 83 -5.54 -5.23 9.00
N PRO A 84 -5.50 -6.19 9.94
CA PRO A 84 -4.38 -6.33 10.87
C PRO A 84 -3.08 -6.70 10.12
N PRO A 85 -1.92 -6.09 10.46
CA PRO A 85 -0.67 -6.27 9.70
C PRO A 85 -0.03 -7.67 9.84
N ALA A 86 -0.33 -8.41 10.91
CA ALA A 86 0.30 -9.71 11.21
C ALA A 86 -0.62 -10.90 10.89
N ALA A 87 -1.62 -10.70 10.05
CA ALA A 87 -2.68 -11.67 9.86
C ALA A 87 -2.76 -12.11 8.40
N GLU A 88 -1.70 -12.79 7.94
CA GLU A 88 -1.59 -13.33 6.57
C GLU A 88 -2.80 -14.19 6.18
N ASP A 89 -3.41 -14.86 7.16
CA ASP A 89 -4.60 -15.69 6.98
C ASP A 89 -5.90 -15.06 7.49
N ALA A 90 -5.92 -13.83 8.03
CA ALA A 90 -7.15 -13.32 8.61
C ALA A 90 -8.20 -12.96 7.55
N ARG A 91 -9.46 -13.14 7.93
CA ARG A 91 -10.60 -13.05 7.04
C ARG A 91 -11.72 -12.24 7.67
N LEU A 92 -12.49 -11.59 6.82
CA LEU A 92 -13.67 -10.83 7.20
C LEU A 92 -14.89 -11.75 7.27
N ALA A 93 -15.51 -11.88 8.44
CA ALA A 93 -16.76 -12.62 8.62
C ALA A 93 -17.96 -11.69 8.39
N THR A 94 -18.76 -11.98 7.37
CA THR A 94 -20.06 -11.33 7.12
C THR A 94 -21.19 -12.34 7.34
N PRO A 95 -22.46 -11.90 7.50
CA PRO A 95 -23.58 -12.82 7.77
C PRO A 95 -23.77 -13.93 6.74
N ASP A 96 -23.36 -13.70 5.50
CA ASP A 96 -23.40 -14.63 4.38
C ASP A 96 -22.14 -15.51 4.25
N THR A 97 -21.08 -15.25 5.03
CA THR A 97 -19.78 -15.94 4.93
C THR A 97 -19.22 -16.45 6.26
N VAL A 98 -20.06 -16.65 7.27
CA VAL A 98 -19.66 -16.90 8.67
C VAL A 98 -18.59 -17.98 8.84
N ASP A 99 -18.61 -19.07 8.06
CA ASP A 99 -17.68 -20.19 8.22
C ASP A 99 -16.38 -20.04 7.42
N LYS A 100 -16.44 -19.37 6.27
CA LYS A 100 -15.30 -19.27 5.34
C LYS A 100 -14.59 -17.93 5.45
N GLY A 101 -15.32 -16.87 5.76
CA GLY A 101 -14.88 -15.48 5.68
C GLY A 101 -14.50 -15.04 4.26
N LEU A 102 -14.47 -13.74 4.04
CA LEU A 102 -13.95 -13.10 2.85
C LEU A 102 -12.46 -12.79 3.04
N PRO A 103 -11.62 -12.93 2.00
CA PRO A 103 -10.26 -12.39 2.02
C PRO A 103 -10.28 -10.89 2.28
N PHE A 104 -9.29 -10.36 3.00
CA PHE A 104 -9.24 -8.92 3.25
C PHE A 104 -9.03 -8.06 1.99
N ASP A 105 -8.54 -8.64 0.90
CA ASP A 105 -8.47 -7.93 -0.39
C ASP A 105 -9.88 -7.61 -0.93
N THR A 106 -10.86 -8.47 -0.66
CA THR A 106 -12.28 -8.17 -0.95
C THR A 106 -12.76 -6.97 -0.13
N LEU A 107 -12.33 -6.82 1.13
CA LEU A 107 -12.67 -5.64 1.93
C LEU A 107 -12.07 -4.35 1.34
N VAL A 108 -10.85 -4.42 0.82
CA VAL A 108 -10.23 -3.28 0.12
C VAL A 108 -11.08 -2.86 -1.07
N ASP A 109 -11.48 -3.81 -1.91
CA ASP A 109 -12.33 -3.54 -3.06
C ASP A 109 -13.72 -2.99 -2.67
N ILE A 110 -14.26 -3.39 -1.50
CA ILE A 110 -15.51 -2.85 -0.96
C ILE A 110 -15.34 -1.39 -0.50
N VAL A 111 -14.28 -1.10 0.26
CA VAL A 111 -14.07 0.22 0.88
C VAL A 111 -13.66 1.27 -0.14
N PHE A 112 -12.81 0.90 -1.07
CA PHE A 112 -12.23 1.81 -2.05
C PHE A 112 -12.92 1.79 -3.42
N GLY A 113 -13.77 0.78 -3.64
CA GLY A 113 -14.39 0.52 -4.92
C GLY A 113 -13.50 -0.30 -5.84
N ARG A 114 -14.17 -0.92 -6.82
CA ARG A 114 -13.58 -1.56 -7.99
C ARG A 114 -13.77 -0.64 -9.19
N THR A 115 -12.94 -0.82 -10.21
CA THR A 115 -13.00 -0.01 -11.44
C THR A 115 -14.40 0.00 -12.08
N ASP A 116 -15.13 -1.11 -11.96
CA ASP A 116 -16.47 -1.29 -12.53
C ASP A 116 -17.61 -0.64 -11.71
N ASN A 117 -17.42 -0.36 -10.41
CA ASN A 117 -18.45 0.24 -9.55
C ASN A 117 -18.10 1.64 -9.04
N ARG A 118 -16.86 2.11 -9.27
CA ARG A 118 -16.39 3.44 -8.86
C ARG A 118 -17.12 4.58 -9.57
N HIS A 119 -17.61 4.35 -10.78
CA HIS A 119 -18.38 5.34 -11.54
C HIS A 119 -19.62 5.85 -10.76
N THR A 120 -20.31 4.97 -10.02
CA THR A 120 -21.45 5.38 -9.18
C THR A 120 -21.02 6.34 -8.07
N LEU A 121 -19.88 6.08 -7.43
CA LEU A 121 -19.32 6.95 -6.41
C LEU A 121 -18.89 8.29 -7.02
N GLU A 122 -18.22 8.28 -8.17
CA GLU A 122 -17.78 9.48 -8.88
C GLU A 122 -18.97 10.37 -9.26
N GLN A 123 -20.03 9.79 -9.80
CA GLN A 123 -21.27 10.52 -10.12
C GLN A 123 -21.90 11.14 -8.88
N ALA A 124 -21.98 10.40 -7.76
CA ALA A 124 -22.54 10.91 -6.52
C ALA A 124 -21.71 12.07 -5.95
N LEU A 125 -20.37 11.96 -6.01
CA LEU A 125 -19.46 13.03 -5.58
C LEU A 125 -19.61 14.28 -6.46
N LEU A 126 -19.67 14.13 -7.79
CA LEU A 126 -19.89 15.25 -8.70
C LEU A 126 -21.24 15.94 -8.46
N ALA A 127 -22.31 15.18 -8.24
CA ALA A 127 -23.63 15.72 -7.93
C ALA A 127 -23.66 16.48 -6.58
N GLY A 128 -22.99 15.95 -5.56
CA GLY A 128 -22.92 16.56 -4.22
C GLY A 128 -21.99 17.77 -4.13
N SER A 129 -21.11 17.99 -5.10
CA SER A 129 -20.12 19.08 -5.12
C SER A 129 -20.70 20.46 -5.50
N SER A 130 -22.03 20.59 -5.57
CA SER A 130 -22.73 21.82 -5.96
C SER A 130 -22.67 22.96 -4.90
N HIS A 131 -21.83 22.84 -3.87
CA HIS A 131 -21.69 23.87 -2.84
C HIS A 131 -20.71 24.96 -3.29
N PRO A 132 -21.10 26.25 -3.35
CA PRO A 132 -20.32 27.32 -4.00
C PRO A 132 -19.07 27.80 -3.24
N ASP A 133 -18.55 27.03 -2.28
CA ASP A 133 -17.27 27.34 -1.62
C ASP A 133 -16.52 26.07 -1.23
N PRO A 134 -15.77 25.45 -2.16
CA PRO A 134 -14.78 24.47 -1.80
C PRO A 134 -13.60 25.24 -1.19
N GLY A 135 -13.61 25.42 0.13
CA GLY A 135 -12.38 25.73 0.85
C GLY A 135 -11.23 24.82 0.36
N PRO A 136 -9.96 25.25 0.44
CA PRO A 136 -8.87 24.68 -0.33
C PRO A 136 -8.84 23.15 -0.26
N VAL A 137 -9.21 22.50 -1.36
CA VAL A 137 -9.17 21.04 -1.50
C VAL A 137 -7.71 20.65 -1.67
N THR A 138 -7.02 20.47 -0.55
CA THR A 138 -5.62 20.02 -0.55
C THR A 138 -5.55 18.52 -0.88
N GLY A 139 -5.18 18.19 -2.12
CA GLY A 139 -4.39 17.00 -2.51
C GLY A 139 -4.96 15.59 -2.30
N ARG A 140 -6.28 15.41 -2.19
CA ARG A 140 -6.87 14.22 -1.53
C ARG A 140 -7.12 12.96 -2.39
N LEU A 141 -7.01 12.98 -3.72
CA LEU A 141 -7.41 11.83 -4.57
C LEU A 141 -6.25 11.04 -5.19
N ASP A 142 -5.05 11.63 -5.27
CA ASP A 142 -3.91 11.00 -5.96
C ASP A 142 -3.21 9.95 -5.10
N ALA A 143 -3.19 10.17 -3.78
CA ALA A 143 -2.55 9.27 -2.81
C ALA A 143 -3.31 7.94 -2.66
N ASP A 144 -4.64 7.98 -2.64
CA ASP A 144 -5.48 6.77 -2.46
C ASP A 144 -5.35 5.83 -3.66
N THR A 145 -5.31 6.39 -4.88
CA THR A 145 -5.08 5.63 -6.11
C THR A 145 -3.68 5.01 -6.11
N ALA A 146 -2.66 5.76 -5.69
CA ALA A 146 -1.29 5.27 -5.58
C ALA A 146 -1.12 4.15 -4.54
N ILE A 147 -1.81 4.24 -3.40
CA ILE A 147 -1.79 3.22 -2.35
C ILE A 147 -2.44 1.92 -2.85
N GLN A 148 -3.59 2.01 -3.52
CA GLN A 148 -4.27 0.83 -4.09
C GLN A 148 -3.42 0.16 -5.18
N LEU A 149 -2.83 0.95 -6.08
CA LEU A 149 -1.99 0.44 -7.15
C LEU A 149 -0.74 -0.24 -6.60
N ARG A 150 -0.05 0.38 -5.62
CA ARG A 150 1.10 -0.23 -4.94
C ARG A 150 0.74 -1.57 -4.30
N ARG A 151 -0.39 -1.65 -3.61
CA ARG A 151 -0.80 -2.88 -2.94
C ARG A 151 -1.15 -3.99 -3.93
N ARG A 152 -1.86 -3.68 -5.02
CA ARG A 152 -2.16 -4.64 -6.09
C ARG A 152 -0.90 -5.12 -6.80
N LEU A 153 0.00 -4.21 -7.14
CA LEU A 153 1.28 -4.56 -7.74
C LEU A 153 2.12 -5.41 -6.77
N HIS A 154 2.08 -5.15 -5.47
CA HIS A 154 2.78 -5.95 -4.48
C HIS A 154 2.16 -7.35 -4.32
N GLY A 155 0.83 -7.46 -4.37
CA GLY A 155 0.15 -8.76 -4.37
C GLY A 155 0.43 -9.58 -5.63
N ALA A 156 0.54 -8.93 -6.79
CA ALA A 156 0.79 -9.59 -8.08
C ALA A 156 2.26 -9.94 -8.33
N PHE A 157 3.19 -9.09 -7.89
CA PHE A 157 4.61 -9.20 -8.23
C PHE A 157 5.55 -9.32 -7.01
N GLY A 158 5.04 -9.21 -5.78
CA GLY A 158 5.88 -9.20 -4.58
C GLY A 158 6.70 -7.91 -4.49
N ASP A 159 8.03 -8.04 -4.57
CA ASP A 159 8.94 -6.89 -4.52
C ASP A 159 8.78 -6.01 -5.77
N LEU A 160 8.21 -4.82 -5.57
CA LEU A 160 7.95 -3.85 -6.62
C LEU A 160 9.21 -3.33 -7.31
N GLY A 161 10.34 -3.28 -6.60
CA GLY A 161 11.63 -2.89 -7.17
C GLY A 161 12.13 -3.94 -8.16
N GLN A 162 12.04 -5.21 -7.79
CA GLN A 162 12.40 -6.31 -8.69
C GLN A 162 11.43 -6.43 -9.87
N ALA A 163 10.12 -6.29 -9.62
CA ALA A 163 9.09 -6.34 -10.65
C ALA A 163 9.32 -5.30 -11.74
N ARG A 164 9.65 -4.06 -11.33
CA ARG A 164 9.98 -2.98 -12.26
C ARG A 164 11.19 -3.32 -13.14
N GLN A 165 12.27 -3.85 -12.57
CA GLN A 165 13.47 -4.22 -13.33
C GLN A 165 13.21 -5.33 -14.35
N VAL A 166 12.30 -6.26 -14.03
CA VAL A 166 11.88 -7.33 -14.96
C VAL A 166 11.04 -6.74 -16.08
N LEU A 167 10.07 -5.88 -15.77
CA LEU A 167 9.23 -5.23 -16.79
C LEU A 167 10.05 -4.31 -17.71
N GLU A 168 11.02 -3.58 -17.18
CA GLU A 168 11.94 -2.76 -17.98
C GLU A 168 12.80 -3.63 -18.92
N ARG A 169 13.28 -4.79 -18.45
CA ARG A 169 13.99 -5.76 -19.30
C ARG A 169 13.10 -6.32 -20.41
N VAL A 170 11.86 -6.70 -20.09
CA VAL A 170 10.91 -7.22 -21.08
C VAL A 170 10.54 -6.13 -22.09
N ALA A 171 10.28 -4.90 -21.64
CA ALA A 171 10.01 -3.76 -22.51
C ALA A 171 11.19 -3.49 -23.46
N SER A 172 12.42 -3.51 -22.95
CA SER A 172 13.62 -3.35 -23.78
C SER A 172 13.79 -4.48 -24.81
N MET A 173 13.50 -5.73 -24.44
CA MET A 173 13.53 -6.84 -25.40
C MET A 173 12.46 -6.70 -26.49
N LEU A 174 11.26 -6.20 -26.14
CA LEU A 174 10.20 -5.93 -27.12
C LEU A 174 10.59 -4.78 -28.06
N GLU A 175 11.17 -3.69 -27.54
CA GLU A 175 11.67 -2.59 -28.36
C GLU A 175 12.78 -3.03 -29.33
N GLN A 176 13.64 -3.96 -28.92
CA GLN A 176 14.67 -4.56 -29.77
C GLN A 176 14.09 -5.46 -30.87
N LEU A 177 12.96 -6.13 -30.60
CA LEU A 177 12.24 -6.92 -31.61
C LEU A 177 11.49 -6.04 -32.62
N ASP A 178 11.00 -4.87 -32.19
CA ASP A 178 10.31 -3.92 -33.07
C ASP A 178 11.28 -3.07 -33.92
N ASN A 179 12.54 -2.90 -33.49
CA ASN A 179 13.57 -2.17 -34.25
C ASN A 179 14.83 -3.02 -34.51
N PRO A 180 14.74 -4.10 -35.30
CA PRO A 180 15.87 -5.00 -35.54
C PRO A 180 17.06 -4.32 -36.26
N ASP A 181 16.81 -3.26 -37.02
CA ASP A 181 17.82 -2.63 -37.89
C ASP A 181 18.77 -1.65 -37.17
N GLN A 182 18.45 -1.18 -35.96
CA GLN A 182 19.32 -0.26 -35.21
C GLN A 182 20.52 -0.95 -34.54
N ASN A 183 20.52 -2.29 -34.44
CA ASN A 183 21.63 -3.05 -33.87
C ASN A 183 22.73 -3.44 -34.88
N LEU A 184 22.46 -3.37 -36.19
CA LEU A 184 23.44 -3.71 -37.24
C LEU A 184 24.38 -2.53 -37.57
N SER A 185 23.99 -1.30 -37.25
CA SER A 185 24.78 -0.10 -37.50
C SER A 185 25.82 0.20 -36.40
N ALA A 186 25.70 -0.41 -35.22
CA ALA A 186 26.67 -0.26 -34.13
C ALA A 186 27.89 -1.20 -34.25
N SER A 187 27.82 -2.27 -35.05
CA SER A 187 28.93 -3.23 -35.22
C SER A 187 29.80 -2.98 -36.46
N ALA A 188 29.44 -2.03 -37.34
CA ALA A 188 30.15 -1.76 -38.59
C ALA A 188 31.21 -0.64 -38.49
N GLY A 189 31.41 -0.05 -37.29
CA GLY A 189 32.31 1.08 -37.08
C GLY A 189 33.38 0.81 -36.05
N THR A 190 34.32 -0.11 -36.32
CA THR A 190 35.61 -0.11 -35.60
C THR A 190 36.73 -0.50 -36.55
N ASP A 191 37.36 0.55 -37.07
CA ASP A 191 38.63 0.66 -37.77
C ASP A 191 39.56 -0.56 -37.78
N ASP A 192 39.83 -1.00 -39.00
CA ASP A 192 40.98 -1.79 -39.43
C ASP A 192 42.27 -0.97 -39.26
N LYS A 193 42.99 -1.19 -38.16
CA LYS A 193 44.39 -0.79 -38.01
C LYS A 193 45.26 -2.03 -38.04
N GLN A 194 45.85 -2.30 -39.21
CA GLN A 194 46.93 -3.28 -39.38
C GLN A 194 48.10 -2.97 -38.43
N PRO A 195 48.69 -3.98 -37.76
CA PRO A 195 49.98 -3.83 -37.09
C PRO A 195 51.13 -4.14 -38.06
N GLU A 196 52.13 -3.26 -38.11
CA GLU A 196 53.43 -3.53 -38.75
C GLU A 196 54.22 -4.62 -37.98
N PRO A 197 55.07 -5.41 -38.68
CA PRO A 197 55.77 -6.56 -38.10
C PRO A 197 56.99 -6.15 -37.28
N THR A 198 57.14 -6.79 -36.13
CA THR A 198 58.29 -6.67 -35.23
C THR A 198 59.48 -7.46 -35.78
N ASP A 199 60.56 -6.75 -36.11
CA ASP A 199 61.85 -7.33 -36.46
C ASP A 199 62.57 -7.87 -35.22
N THR A 200 63.07 -9.09 -35.35
CA THR A 200 63.79 -9.86 -34.33
C THR A 200 65.25 -9.94 -34.76
N GLY A 201 66.15 -9.23 -34.07
CA GLY A 201 67.56 -9.22 -34.51
C GLY A 201 68.56 -8.72 -33.47
N GLN A 202 68.92 -9.59 -32.53
CA GLN A 202 70.25 -9.84 -31.97
C GLN A 202 71.21 -8.66 -31.66
N HIS A 203 71.71 -8.57 -30.43
CA HIS A 203 73.09 -8.95 -30.06
C HIS A 203 73.53 -8.38 -28.69
N HIS A 204 74.07 -9.27 -27.84
CA HIS A 204 75.25 -9.12 -26.95
C HIS A 204 75.31 -7.92 -25.97
N LYS A 205 75.91 -7.98 -24.79
CA LYS A 205 76.50 -8.97 -23.86
C LYS A 205 76.91 -8.10 -22.67
N LEU A 206 76.87 -8.67 -21.46
CA LEU A 206 77.74 -8.37 -20.32
C LEU A 206 77.93 -6.89 -19.89
N LYS A 207 77.65 -6.60 -18.60
CA LYS A 207 78.70 -6.69 -17.56
C LYS A 207 78.11 -6.62 -16.14
N ARG A 208 78.84 -7.32 -15.29
CA ARG A 208 78.61 -7.68 -13.90
C ARG A 208 78.48 -6.49 -12.94
N SER A 209 77.67 -6.78 -11.93
CA SER A 209 77.65 -6.20 -10.58
C SER A 209 79.05 -6.07 -9.96
N LYS A 210 79.24 -4.99 -9.20
CA LYS A 210 80.21 -4.92 -8.11
C LYS A 210 79.61 -5.66 -6.92
N THR A 211 80.23 -6.75 -6.50
CA THR A 211 80.92 -6.96 -5.20
C THR A 211 81.31 -8.44 -5.14
#